data_AF-A0A317MN76-F1
#
_entry.id   AF-A0A317MN76-F1
#
_cell.length_a   1.000
_cell.length_b   1.000
_cell.length_c   1.000
_cell.angle_alpha   90.00
_cell.angle_beta   90.00
_cell.angle_gamma   90.00
#
_symmetry.space_group_name_H-M   'P 1'
#
loop_
_entity.id
_entity.type
_entity.pdbx_description
1 polymer ?
#
loop_
_entity_poly.entity_id
_entity_poly.type
_entity_poly.pdbx_seq_one_letter_code
_entity_poly.pdbx_strand_id
1 'polypeptide(L)'
;MADRPVRPRHRPGAKRIDPGPVERPVPPERPETPEEAEVRVPRQSRPARPPAPSLTWRPHPRALVPREVRERWDEAQGEFVDDPPSSVRAADALASEVADAVIAEIEGRRTALHAALEKADDDTEALRLALRDYRAFVRGLLGDD
;
A
#
# COMPACT_ATOMS: atom_id res chain seq x y z
N MET A 1 -56.87 9.25 1.29
CA MET A 1 -56.76 8.76 -0.09
C MET A 1 -55.64 7.72 -0.13
N ALA A 2 -56.05 6.45 -0.31
CA ALA A 2 -55.32 5.24 -0.76
C ALA A 2 -53.91 5.00 -0.19
N ASP A 3 -53.62 4.07 0.73
CA ASP A 3 -53.93 2.63 0.84
C ASP A 3 -53.68 1.82 -0.45
N ARG A 4 -52.65 0.95 -0.43
CA ARG A 4 -52.44 -0.05 -1.46
C ARG A 4 -51.85 -1.34 -0.86
N PRO A 5 -52.61 -2.45 -0.87
CA PRO A 5 -52.28 -3.70 -0.18
C PRO A 5 -51.53 -4.74 -1.03
N VAL A 6 -51.20 -5.84 -0.36
CA VAL A 6 -50.44 -7.05 -0.76
C VAL A 6 -51.18 -7.94 -1.80
N ARG A 7 -50.36 -8.69 -2.56
CA ARG A 7 -50.58 -9.75 -3.59
C ARG A 7 -51.79 -10.70 -3.39
N PRO A 8 -52.29 -11.39 -4.46
CA PRO A 8 -51.88 -12.79 -4.72
C PRO A 8 -51.89 -13.28 -6.20
N ARG A 9 -51.64 -14.59 -6.34
CA ARG A 9 -51.35 -15.55 -7.45
C ARG A 9 -52.45 -15.64 -8.54
N HIS A 10 -52.33 -16.18 -9.76
CA HIS A 10 -51.93 -17.55 -10.21
C HIS A 10 -51.99 -17.67 -11.77
N ARG A 11 -51.38 -18.74 -12.33
CA ARG A 11 -51.24 -19.20 -13.74
C ARG A 11 -52.51 -19.27 -14.62
N PRO A 12 -52.35 -19.27 -15.97
CA PRO A 12 -52.70 -20.45 -16.80
C PRO A 12 -51.61 -20.69 -17.88
N GLY A 13 -51.43 -21.82 -18.56
CA GLY A 13 -52.06 -23.13 -18.62
C GLY A 13 -51.14 -23.97 -19.54
N ALA A 14 -50.95 -25.24 -19.21
CA ALA A 14 -50.02 -26.13 -19.90
C ALA A 14 -50.55 -26.55 -21.28
N LYS A 15 -49.66 -26.65 -22.27
CA LYS A 15 -49.81 -27.63 -23.36
C LYS A 15 -48.71 -28.67 -23.23
N ARG A 16 -49.12 -29.89 -22.93
CA ARG A 16 -48.33 -31.11 -23.05
C ARG A 16 -47.99 -31.29 -24.54
N ILE A 17 -46.73 -31.55 -24.83
CA ILE A 17 -46.30 -32.13 -26.11
C ILE A 17 -45.58 -33.41 -25.73
N ASP A 18 -46.14 -34.55 -26.14
CA ASP A 18 -45.51 -35.86 -26.01
C ASP A 18 -44.23 -35.91 -26.86
N PRO A 19 -43.08 -36.38 -26.34
CA PRO A 19 -41.91 -36.60 -27.18
C PRO A 19 -42.11 -37.84 -28.05
N GLY A 20 -42.28 -37.63 -29.34
CA GLY A 20 -42.12 -38.66 -30.38
C GLY A 20 -40.66 -39.15 -30.48
N PRO A 21 -40.40 -40.22 -31.26
CA PRO A 21 -39.20 -41.02 -31.15
C PRO A 21 -37.93 -40.23 -31.47
N VAL A 22 -36.95 -40.32 -30.58
CA VAL A 22 -35.62 -39.69 -30.71
C VAL A 22 -34.84 -40.37 -31.82
N GLU A 23 -34.69 -39.73 -32.98
CA GLU A 23 -33.60 -40.06 -33.90
C GLU A 23 -32.27 -39.66 -33.23
N ARG A 24 -31.39 -40.64 -33.06
CA ARG A 24 -30.06 -40.44 -32.49
C ARG A 24 -29.18 -39.70 -33.51
N PRO A 25 -28.65 -38.51 -33.22
CA PRO A 25 -27.58 -37.95 -34.03
C PRO A 25 -26.31 -38.78 -33.82
N VAL A 26 -25.68 -39.16 -34.94
CA VAL A 26 -24.36 -39.79 -34.98
C VAL A 26 -23.34 -38.81 -34.38
N PRO A 27 -22.43 -39.24 -33.47
CA PRO A 27 -21.43 -38.34 -32.91
C PRO A 27 -20.46 -37.87 -34.00
N PRO A 28 -20.02 -36.59 -33.99
CA PRO A 28 -18.88 -36.20 -34.83
C PRO A 28 -17.63 -36.96 -34.37
N GLU A 29 -16.84 -37.43 -35.34
CA GLU A 29 -15.52 -38.01 -35.09
C GLU A 29 -14.67 -37.02 -34.30
N ARG A 30 -14.04 -37.52 -33.22
CA ARG A 30 -13.12 -36.72 -32.41
C ARG A 30 -11.91 -36.38 -33.26
N PRO A 31 -11.47 -35.11 -33.33
CA PRO A 31 -10.10 -34.84 -33.74
C PRO A 31 -9.18 -35.53 -32.71
N GLU A 32 -8.19 -36.25 -33.23
CA GLU A 32 -7.17 -36.91 -32.43
C GLU A 32 -6.57 -35.88 -31.46
N THR A 33 -6.58 -36.23 -30.18
CA THR A 33 -5.92 -35.46 -29.13
C THR A 33 -4.48 -35.18 -29.55
N PRO A 34 -4.05 -33.91 -29.64
CA PRO A 34 -2.63 -33.63 -29.55
C PRO A 34 -2.17 -34.20 -28.21
N GLU A 35 -1.20 -35.09 -28.29
CA GLU A 35 -0.34 -35.52 -27.20
C GLU A 35 -0.18 -34.37 -26.20
N GLU A 36 -0.76 -34.53 -25.00
CA GLU A 36 -0.44 -33.69 -23.87
C GLU A 36 1.05 -33.92 -23.58
N ALA A 37 1.89 -33.19 -24.30
CA ALA A 37 3.19 -32.81 -23.79
C ALA A 37 2.86 -32.07 -22.50
N GLU A 38 3.00 -32.77 -21.37
CA GLU A 38 3.17 -32.15 -20.07
C GLU A 38 4.28 -31.11 -20.26
N VAL A 39 3.90 -29.87 -20.52
CA VAL A 39 4.77 -28.74 -20.29
C VAL A 39 4.93 -28.73 -18.78
N ARG A 40 5.91 -29.51 -18.31
CA ARG A 40 6.56 -29.28 -17.03
C ARG A 40 7.13 -27.88 -17.15
N VAL A 41 6.29 -26.89 -16.85
CA VAL A 41 6.75 -25.59 -16.41
C VAL A 41 7.74 -25.92 -15.30
N PRO A 42 9.05 -25.65 -15.49
CA PRO A 42 9.97 -25.78 -14.39
C PRO A 42 9.35 -24.96 -13.28
N ARG A 43 9.22 -25.53 -12.07
CA ARG A 43 8.99 -24.72 -10.88
C ARG A 43 10.20 -23.81 -10.80
N GLN A 44 10.12 -22.67 -11.48
CA GLN A 44 11.03 -21.57 -11.29
C GLN A 44 10.92 -21.32 -9.80
N SER A 45 11.99 -21.61 -9.08
CA SER A 45 12.16 -21.22 -7.70
C SER A 45 11.67 -19.79 -7.62
N ARG A 46 10.53 -19.58 -6.95
CA ARG A 46 9.97 -18.23 -6.82
C ARG A 46 11.14 -17.38 -6.34
N PRO A 47 11.58 -16.34 -7.08
CA PRO A 47 12.64 -15.49 -6.58
C PRO A 47 12.20 -15.08 -5.19
N ALA A 48 13.10 -15.22 -4.21
CA ALA A 48 12.84 -14.83 -2.85
C ALA A 48 12.14 -13.49 -2.91
N ARG A 49 10.89 -13.42 -2.42
CA ARG A 49 10.11 -12.18 -2.47
C ARG A 49 11.05 -11.13 -1.88
N PRO A 50 11.45 -10.10 -2.65
CA PRO A 50 12.30 -9.07 -2.08
C PRO A 50 11.59 -8.58 -0.80
N PRO A 51 12.33 -8.32 0.30
CA PRO A 51 11.72 -7.86 1.53
C PRO A 51 10.71 -6.79 1.14
N ALA A 52 9.46 -6.92 1.61
CA ALA A 52 8.42 -5.98 1.25
C ALA A 52 9.00 -4.58 1.47
N PRO A 53 9.09 -3.73 0.43
CA PRO A 53 9.69 -2.42 0.60
C PRO A 53 8.92 -1.74 1.71
N SER A 54 9.65 -1.05 2.58
CA SER A 54 9.12 -0.32 3.73
C SER A 54 8.00 0.59 3.24
N LEU A 55 6.75 0.11 3.32
CA LEU A 55 5.59 0.85 2.85
C LEU A 55 5.32 2.07 3.73
N THR A 56 6.03 2.18 4.86
CA THR A 56 5.85 3.15 5.91
C THR A 56 7.20 3.75 6.31
N TRP A 57 7.82 4.54 5.43
CA TRP A 57 8.88 5.45 5.88
C TRP A 57 8.20 6.71 6.39
N ARG A 58 8.59 7.17 7.58
CA ARG A 58 8.14 8.45 8.15
C ARG A 58 9.33 9.26 8.63
N PRO A 59 9.34 10.59 8.40
CA PRO A 59 10.38 11.45 8.92
C PRO A 59 10.32 11.48 10.45
N HIS A 60 11.46 11.27 11.10
CA HIS A 60 11.60 11.38 12.56
C HIS A 60 13.02 11.85 12.92
N PRO A 61 13.19 12.61 14.01
CA PRO A 61 14.47 13.22 14.39
C PRO A 61 15.42 12.19 14.99
N ARG A 62 16.03 11.34 14.15
CA ARG A 62 16.91 10.24 14.57
C ARG A 62 18.12 10.66 15.42
N ALA A 63 18.60 11.89 15.21
CA ALA A 63 19.75 12.42 15.92
C ALA A 63 19.42 12.84 17.38
N LEU A 64 18.13 12.89 17.75
CA LEU A 64 17.68 13.31 19.06
C LEU A 64 17.12 12.13 19.84
N VAL A 65 17.37 12.12 21.16
CA VAL A 65 16.77 11.14 22.07
C VAL A 65 15.37 11.63 22.46
N PRO A 66 14.29 10.88 22.16
CA PRO A 66 12.92 11.35 22.43
C PRO A 66 12.64 11.66 23.90
N ARG A 67 13.35 10.98 24.82
CA ARG A 67 13.23 11.23 26.27
C ARG A 67 13.75 12.61 26.64
N GLU A 68 14.94 12.98 26.15
CA GLU A 68 15.57 14.27 26.43
C GLU A 68 14.81 15.44 25.80
N VAL A 69 14.24 15.24 24.61
CA VAL A 69 13.36 16.23 23.98
C VAL A 69 12.11 16.45 24.83
N ARG A 70 11.49 15.39 25.35
CA ARG A 70 10.33 15.52 26.25
C ARG A 70 10.68 16.19 27.57
N GLU A 71 11.82 15.85 28.18
CA GLU A 71 12.25 16.47 29.43
C GLU A 71 12.47 17.98 29.28
N ARG A 72 13.14 18.40 28.21
CA ARG A 72 13.34 19.83 27.91
C ARG A 72 12.04 20.57 27.59
N TRP A 73 11.11 19.88 26.93
CA TRP A 73 9.78 20.42 26.69
C TRP A 73 9.01 20.62 28.01
N ASP A 74 9.02 19.63 28.89
CA ASP A 74 8.35 19.70 30.20
C ASP A 74 8.95 20.81 31.07
N GLU A 75 10.27 21.00 31.04
CA GLU A 75 10.96 22.12 31.71
C GLU A 75 10.50 23.48 31.19
N ALA A 76 10.48 23.67 29.86
CA ALA A 76 10.01 24.91 29.25
C ALA A 76 8.55 25.20 29.63
N GLN A 77 7.68 24.18 29.68
CA GLN A 77 6.28 24.36 30.12
C GLN A 77 6.17 24.75 31.60
N GLY A 78 7.00 24.16 32.46
CA GLY A 78 7.04 24.48 33.89
C GLY A 78 7.42 25.93 34.14
N GLU A 79 8.42 26.44 33.43
CA GLU A 79 8.92 27.81 33.58
C GLU A 79 7.91 28.88 33.13
N PHE A 80 6.91 28.52 32.31
CA PHE A 80 5.93 29.48 31.79
C PHE A 80 5.17 30.24 32.88
N VAL A 81 4.96 29.61 34.04
CA VAL A 81 4.25 30.22 35.17
C VAL A 81 5.05 31.37 35.79
N ASP A 82 6.37 31.22 35.85
CA ASP A 82 7.27 32.15 36.54
C ASP A 82 7.92 33.16 35.58
N ASP A 83 8.37 32.71 34.40
CA ASP A 83 8.98 33.53 33.35
C ASP A 83 8.47 33.13 31.96
N PRO A 84 7.27 33.63 31.57
CA PRO A 84 6.68 33.31 30.27
C PRO A 84 7.58 33.65 29.06
N PRO A 85 8.25 34.82 29.00
CA PRO A 85 9.17 35.13 27.91
C PRO A 85 10.33 34.14 27.76
N SER A 86 10.96 33.71 28.85
CA SER A 86 12.09 32.76 28.79
C SER A 86 11.63 31.36 28.41
N SER A 87 10.52 30.90 29.00
CA SER A 87 9.84 29.64 28.65
C SER A 87 9.57 29.51 27.15
N VAL A 88 8.98 30.55 26.54
CA VAL A 88 8.65 30.53 25.10
C VAL A 88 9.93 30.50 24.24
N ARG A 89 11.00 31.21 24.64
CA ARG A 89 12.29 31.13 23.93
C ARG A 89 12.91 29.75 24.01
N ALA A 90 12.84 29.09 25.17
CA ALA A 90 13.34 27.73 25.34
C ALA A 90 12.56 26.73 24.47
N ALA A 91 11.23 26.86 24.43
CA ALA A 91 10.37 26.06 23.56
C ALA A 91 10.69 26.27 22.06
N ASP A 92 10.90 27.51 21.64
CA ASP A 92 11.25 27.86 20.26
C ASP A 92 12.61 27.28 19.84
N ALA A 93 13.61 27.36 20.72
CA ALA A 93 14.93 26.76 20.50
C ALA A 93 14.82 25.23 20.34
N LEU A 94 14.09 24.56 21.24
CA LEU A 94 13.86 23.12 21.16
C LEU A 94 13.12 22.72 19.88
N ALA A 95 12.10 23.48 19.48
CA ALA A 95 11.37 23.23 18.24
C ALA A 95 12.27 23.35 17.01
N SER A 96 13.17 24.34 17.00
CA SER A 96 14.16 24.54 15.94
C SER A 96 15.12 23.34 15.84
N GLU A 97 15.66 22.86 16.97
CA GLU A 97 16.52 21.67 17.00
C GLU A 97 15.83 20.42 16.45
N VAL A 98 14.56 20.20 16.85
CA VAL A 98 13.77 19.06 16.38
C VAL A 98 13.49 19.17 14.88
N ALA A 99 13.14 20.37 14.40
CA ALA A 99 12.91 20.62 12.98
C ALA A 99 14.16 20.36 12.15
N ASP A 100 15.32 20.88 12.57
CA ASP A 100 16.60 20.67 11.91
C ASP A 100 16.97 19.18 11.83
N ALA A 101 16.76 18.43 12.93
CA ALA A 101 17.00 16.99 12.96
C ALA A 101 16.08 16.21 12.00
N VAL A 102 14.81 16.64 11.85
CA VAL A 102 13.88 16.06 10.88
C VAL A 102 14.31 16.37 9.44
N ILE A 103 14.66 17.63 9.15
CA ILE A 103 15.12 18.07 7.83
C ILE A 103 16.37 17.26 7.42
N ALA A 104 17.32 17.08 8.34
CA ALA A 104 18.53 16.30 8.10
C ALA A 104 18.23 14.85 7.69
N GLU A 105 17.25 14.19 8.31
CA GLU A 105 16.82 12.84 7.89
C GLU A 105 16.11 12.86 6.53
N ILE A 106 15.26 13.85 6.25
CA ILE A 106 14.62 13.96 4.93
C ILE A 106 15.67 14.06 3.82
N GLU A 107 16.69 14.91 4.01
CA GLU A 107 17.80 15.07 3.07
C GLU A 107 18.68 13.82 2.96
N GLY A 108 18.95 13.15 4.09
CA GLY A 108 19.65 11.87 4.12
C GLY A 108 18.91 10.79 3.31
N ARG A 109 17.60 10.65 3.52
CA ARG A 109 16.76 9.69 2.77
C ARG A 109 16.70 10.02 1.29
N ARG A 110 16.55 11.30 0.92
CA ARG A 110 16.58 11.78 -0.47
C ARG A 110 17.89 11.40 -1.16
N THR A 111 19.02 11.63 -0.48
CA THR A 111 20.36 11.28 -0.99
C THR A 111 20.52 9.78 -1.20
N ALA A 112 20.04 8.96 -0.24
CA ALA A 112 20.07 7.50 -0.37
C ALA A 112 19.21 6.98 -1.52
N LEU A 113 18.03 7.58 -1.76
CA LEU A 113 17.18 7.26 -2.90
C LEU A 113 17.86 7.58 -4.23
N HIS A 114 18.47 8.77 -4.34
CA HIS A 114 19.21 9.18 -5.54
C HIS A 114 20.36 8.21 -5.83
N ALA A 115 21.15 7.86 -4.82
CA ALA A 115 22.24 6.89 -4.97
C ALA A 115 21.77 5.49 -5.37
N ALA A 116 20.56 5.07 -4.95
CA ALA A 116 19.97 3.81 -5.38
C ALA A 116 19.48 3.86 -6.84
N LEU A 117 18.94 5.00 -7.28
CA LEU A 117 18.54 5.23 -8.66
C LEU A 117 19.74 5.20 -9.62
N GLU A 118 20.83 5.90 -9.29
CA GLU A 118 22.06 5.89 -10.09
C GLU A 118 22.65 4.48 -10.27
N LYS A 119 22.44 3.59 -9.30
CA LYS A 119 22.89 2.19 -9.36
C LYS A 119 21.97 1.28 -10.16
N ALA A 120 20.71 1.68 -10.36
CA ALA A 120 19.73 0.87 -11.08
C ALA A 120 20.01 0.83 -12.59
N ASP A 121 20.69 1.86 -13.13
CA ASP A 121 21.01 1.97 -14.55
C ASP A 121 19.77 1.70 -15.44
N ASP A 122 19.93 0.98 -16.56
CA ASP A 122 18.82 0.57 -17.44
C ASP A 122 18.08 -0.72 -16.98
N ASP A 123 18.34 -1.25 -15.78
CA ASP A 123 17.61 -2.40 -15.25
C ASP A 123 16.18 -2.00 -14.87
N THR A 124 15.23 -2.40 -15.71
CA THR A 124 13.80 -2.08 -15.56
C THR A 124 13.22 -2.56 -14.23
N GLU A 125 13.66 -3.72 -13.70
CA GLU A 125 13.19 -4.18 -12.39
C GLU A 125 13.78 -3.37 -11.25
N ALA A 126 15.07 -2.98 -11.36
CA ALA A 126 15.70 -2.09 -10.39
C ALA A 126 15.05 -0.70 -10.38
N LEU A 127 14.77 -0.11 -11.55
CA LEU A 127 14.05 1.17 -11.69
C LEU A 127 12.64 1.11 -11.08
N ARG A 128 11.94 0.00 -11.27
CA ARG A 128 10.62 -0.24 -10.68
C ARG A 128 10.68 -0.30 -9.15
N LEU A 129 11.74 -0.85 -8.57
CA LEU A 129 11.96 -0.84 -7.13
C LEU A 129 12.30 0.56 -6.62
N ALA A 130 13.19 1.30 -7.32
CA ALA A 130 13.52 2.68 -6.98
C ALA A 130 12.28 3.58 -6.95
N LEU A 131 11.41 3.50 -7.97
CA LEU A 131 10.17 4.27 -8.02
C LEU A 131 9.22 3.96 -6.85
N ARG A 132 9.18 2.70 -6.39
CA ARG A 132 8.39 2.32 -5.22
C ARG A 132 8.92 2.94 -3.93
N ASP A 133 10.23 3.00 -3.78
CA ASP A 133 10.88 3.61 -2.62
C ASP A 133 10.67 5.13 -2.59
N TYR A 134 10.73 5.80 -3.75
CA TYR A 134 10.34 7.20 -3.89
C TYR A 134 8.88 7.43 -3.52
N ARG A 135 7.97 6.53 -3.94
CA ARG A 135 6.55 6.63 -3.55
C ARG A 135 6.36 6.51 -2.03
N ALA A 136 7.07 5.58 -1.38
CA ALA A 136 7.02 5.45 0.08
C ALA A 136 7.56 6.72 0.77
N PHE A 137 8.64 7.31 0.24
CA PHE A 137 9.19 8.57 0.74
C PHE A 137 8.18 9.72 0.65
N VAL A 138 7.56 9.92 -0.53
CA VAL A 138 6.56 10.98 -0.72
C VAL A 138 5.33 10.77 0.15
N ARG A 139 4.81 9.55 0.25
CA ARG A 139 3.68 9.24 1.15
C ARG A 139 4.01 9.50 2.61
N GLY A 140 5.23 9.18 3.04
CA GLY A 140 5.72 9.49 4.37
C GLY A 140 5.75 10.99 4.69
N LEU A 141 6.09 11.83 3.70
CA LEU A 141 6.05 13.29 3.84
C LEU A 141 4.63 13.85 3.83
N LEU A 142 3.72 13.26 3.05
CA LEU A 142 2.31 13.68 2.97
C LEU A 142 1.47 13.16 4.16
N GLY A 143 1.93 12.13 4.85
CA GLY A 143 1.21 11.46 5.93
C GLY A 143 0.23 10.38 5.47
N ASP A 144 0.23 10.02 4.17
CA ASP A 144 -0.73 9.13 3.49
C ASP A 144 -0.46 7.60 3.66
N ASP A 145 0.01 7.14 4.83
CA ASP A 145 0.22 5.68 5.07
C ASP A 145 -1.08 4.90 5.29
#